data_AF-N1U959-F1
#
_entry.id   AF-N1U959-F1
#
_cell.length_a   1.000
_cell.length_b   1.000
_cell.length_c   1.000
_cell.angle_alpha   90.00
_cell.angle_beta   90.00
_cell.angle_gamma   90.00
#
_symmetry.space_group_name_H-M   'P 1'
#
loop_
_entity.id
_entity.type
_entity.pdbx_description
1 polymer ?
#
loop_
_entity_poly.entity_id
_entity_poly.type
_entity_poly.pdbx_seq_one_letter_code
_entity_poly.pdbx_strand_id
1 'polypeptide(L)'
;MRQSINFYGSLERFHFIWDEQIPVDSQILQYQWKYTNKNGRPDQRFKDNYQIPTLLFWSFEIETNEEILQILLSDSSMGEDIAKAIEDFKAIVSSNKISEEGV
;
A
#
# COMPACT_ATOMS: atom_id res chain seq x y z
N MET A 1 3.97 -3.96 36.22
CA MET A 1 4.93 -3.44 35.22
C MET A 1 4.13 -3.16 33.95
N ARG A 2 3.96 -1.90 33.53
CA ARG A 2 3.35 -1.63 32.22
C ARG A 2 4.42 -1.89 31.18
N GLN A 3 4.23 -2.88 30.32
CA GLN A 3 5.07 -3.02 29.14
C GLN A 3 4.70 -1.90 28.17
N SER A 4 5.71 -1.18 27.71
CA SER A 4 5.59 -0.22 26.62
C SER A 4 5.57 -0.98 25.29
N ILE A 5 4.51 -0.80 24.50
CA ILE A 5 4.44 -1.28 23.12
C ILE A 5 4.91 -0.14 22.23
N ASN A 6 5.98 -0.36 21.48
CA ASN A 6 6.38 0.57 20.42
C ASN A 6 5.64 0.20 19.16
N PHE A 7 5.23 1.21 18.40
CA PHE A 7 4.63 1.06 17.09
C PHE A 7 5.55 1.72 16.07
N TYR A 8 5.91 0.95 15.05
CA TYR A 8 6.54 1.43 13.83
C TYR A 8 5.54 1.26 12.70
N GLY A 9 5.60 2.13 11.70
CA GLY A 9 4.73 1.95 10.54
C GLY A 9 5.14 2.77 9.33
N SER A 10 4.81 2.22 8.16
CA SER A 10 5.04 2.83 6.86
C SER A 10 3.77 2.76 6.04
N LEU A 11 3.55 3.78 5.21
CA LEU A 11 2.47 3.80 4.25
C LEU A 11 3.07 4.00 2.87
N GLU A 12 2.89 3.01 2.01
CA GLU A 12 3.50 3.00 0.68
C GLU A 12 2.50 2.62 -0.41
N ARG A 13 2.75 3.13 -1.61
CA ARG A 13 2.03 2.72 -2.81
C ARG A 13 2.62 1.44 -3.35
N PHE A 14 1.75 0.49 -3.68
CA PHE A 14 2.13 -0.85 -4.11
C PHE A 14 1.38 -1.23 -5.38
N HIS A 15 2.08 -1.78 -6.37
CA HIS A 15 1.48 -2.24 -7.62
C HIS A 15 1.33 -3.75 -7.59
N PHE A 16 0.12 -4.25 -7.81
CA PHE A 16 -0.14 -5.69 -7.75
C PHE A 16 -0.88 -6.19 -8.97
N ILE A 17 -0.42 -7.32 -9.50
CA ILE A 17 -1.07 -8.01 -10.61
C ILE A 17 -2.22 -8.84 -10.03
N TRP A 18 -3.46 -8.47 -10.35
CA TRP A 18 -4.65 -9.05 -9.74
C TRP A 18 -5.40 -9.93 -10.75
N ASP A 19 -5.22 -11.24 -10.64
CA ASP A 19 -5.86 -12.26 -11.50
C ASP A 19 -7.11 -12.86 -10.84
N GLU A 20 -7.85 -12.03 -10.09
CA GLU A 20 -9.09 -12.39 -9.41
C GLU A 20 -10.15 -11.30 -9.65
N GLN A 21 -11.29 -11.39 -8.94
CA GLN A 21 -12.32 -10.36 -8.99
C GLN A 21 -11.76 -9.04 -8.48
N ILE A 22 -11.77 -8.03 -9.33
CA ILE A 22 -11.25 -6.69 -9.03
C ILE A 22 -12.19 -6.03 -8.00
N PRO A 23 -11.67 -5.53 -6.86
CA PRO A 23 -12.45 -4.72 -5.94
C PRO A 23 -13.01 -3.48 -6.66
N VAL A 24 -14.27 -3.14 -6.41
CA VAL A 24 -14.99 -2.10 -7.16
C VAL A 24 -14.39 -0.69 -7.03
N ASP A 25 -13.61 -0.47 -5.98
CA ASP A 25 -12.93 0.77 -5.62
C ASP A 25 -11.46 0.80 -6.09
N SER A 26 -10.99 -0.25 -6.76
CA SER A 26 -9.60 -0.35 -7.19
C SER A 26 -9.26 0.59 -8.34
N GLN A 27 -8.10 1.23 -8.25
CA GLN A 27 -7.51 1.94 -9.39
C GLN A 27 -6.69 0.98 -10.26
N ILE A 28 -7.11 0.81 -11.52
CA ILE A 28 -6.37 0.04 -12.52
C ILE A 28 -5.30 0.94 -13.15
N LEU A 29 -4.02 0.54 -13.03
CA LEU A 29 -2.89 1.30 -13.58
C LEU A 29 -2.62 0.93 -15.04
N GLN A 30 -2.63 -0.36 -15.33
CA GLN A 30 -2.37 -0.90 -16.66
C GLN A 30 -2.90 -2.33 -16.76
N TYR A 31 -2.86 -2.88 -17.96
CA TYR A 31 -3.11 -4.29 -18.23
C TYR A 31 -1.87 -4.93 -18.83
N GLN A 32 -1.56 -6.16 -18.42
CA GLN A 32 -0.45 -6.94 -18.95
C GLN A 32 -0.93 -8.33 -19.35
N TRP A 33 -0.24 -8.99 -20.29
CA TRP A 33 -0.60 -10.37 -20.66
C TRP A 33 -0.22 -11.35 -19.55
N LYS A 34 -1.11 -12.27 -19.22
CA LYS A 34 -0.84 -13.34 -18.24
C LYS A 34 0.39 -14.15 -18.63
N TYR A 35 0.53 -14.47 -19.92
CA TYR A 35 1.74 -15.05 -20.47
C TYR A 35 2.38 -14.06 -21.45
N THR A 36 3.53 -13.52 -21.07
CA THR A 36 4.21 -12.44 -21.81
C THR A 36 5.55 -12.93 -22.37
N ASN A 37 5.82 -12.63 -23.63
CA ASN A 37 7.14 -12.83 -24.25
C ASN A 37 8.18 -11.84 -23.69
N LYS A 38 9.48 -12.09 -23.90
CA LYS A 38 10.56 -11.17 -23.50
C LYS A 38 10.42 -9.73 -24.05
N ASN A 39 9.63 -9.54 -25.11
CA ASN A 39 9.36 -8.25 -25.75
C ASN A 39 8.03 -7.59 -25.29
N GLY A 40 7.34 -8.14 -24.28
CA GLY A 40 6.09 -7.57 -23.75
C GLY A 40 4.81 -7.95 -24.51
N ARG A 41 4.91 -8.68 -25.63
CA ARG A 41 3.77 -9.11 -26.45
C ARG A 41 3.14 -10.41 -25.88
N PRO A 42 1.87 -10.72 -26.20
CA PRO A 42 1.26 -11.98 -25.78
C PRO A 42 2.04 -13.16 -26.32
N ASP A 43 2.30 -14.15 -25.46
CA ASP A 43 2.78 -15.45 -25.91
C ASP A 43 1.64 -16.20 -26.61
N GLN A 44 1.77 -16.35 -27.93
CA GLN A 44 0.75 -16.93 -28.80
C GLN A 44 0.67 -18.47 -28.72
N ARG A 45 1.56 -19.11 -27.96
CA ARG A 45 1.48 -20.56 -27.70
C ARG A 45 0.33 -20.90 -26.75
N PHE A 46 -0.13 -19.92 -25.97
CA PHE A 46 -1.27 -20.05 -25.06
C PHE A 46 -2.54 -19.59 -25.77
N LYS A 47 -3.41 -20.54 -26.10
CA LYS A 47 -4.64 -20.30 -26.89
C LYS A 47 -5.61 -19.32 -26.22
N ASP A 48 -5.72 -19.38 -24.90
CA ASP A 48 -6.62 -18.55 -24.10
C ASP A 48 -5.83 -17.58 -23.22
N ASN A 49 -4.77 -16.98 -23.77
CA ASN A 49 -4.03 -15.94 -23.09
C ASN A 49 -4.89 -14.67 -22.99
N TYR A 50 -4.95 -14.08 -21.80
CA TYR A 50 -5.74 -12.89 -21.52
C TYR A 50 -4.92 -11.85 -20.77
N GLN A 51 -5.44 -10.63 -20.72
CA GLN A 51 -4.80 -9.56 -19.97
C GLN A 51 -5.28 -9.55 -18.52
N ILE A 52 -4.34 -9.42 -17.60
CA ILE A 52 -4.56 -9.25 -16.16
C ILE A 52 -4.24 -7.81 -15.78
N PRO A 53 -5.08 -7.16 -14.97
CA PRO A 53 -4.85 -5.80 -14.52
C PRO A 53 -3.69 -5.75 -13.52
N THR A 54 -2.93 -4.66 -13.57
CA THR A 54 -2.12 -4.20 -12.44
C THR A 54 -2.93 -3.15 -11.69
N LEU A 55 -3.25 -3.41 -10.43
CA LEU A 55 -3.97 -2.51 -9.54
C LEU A 55 -2.98 -1.70 -8.69
N LEU A 56 -3.37 -0.49 -8.33
CA LEU A 56 -2.72 0.28 -7.27
C LEU A 56 -3.38 -0.07 -5.94
N PHE A 57 -2.55 -0.43 -4.97
CA PHE A 57 -2.92 -0.53 -3.56
C PHE A 57 -2.10 0.46 -2.76
N TRP A 58 -2.62 0.85 -1.60
CA TRP A 58 -1.82 1.37 -0.51
C TRP A 58 -1.56 0.26 0.50
N SER A 59 -0.31 0.12 0.94
CA SER A 59 0.09 -0.80 1.98
C SER A 59 0.40 -0.01 3.23
N PHE A 60 -0.39 -0.24 4.29
CA PHE A 60 -0.10 0.26 5.62
C PHE A 60 0.49 -0.87 6.46
N GLU A 61 1.78 -0.77 6.74
CA GLU A 61 2.49 -1.70 7.61
C GLU A 61 2.53 -1.13 9.03
N ILE A 62 2.17 -1.97 9.99
CA ILE A 62 2.20 -1.67 11.42
C ILE A 62 3.04 -2.77 12.08
N GLU A 63 4.19 -2.40 12.60
CA GLU A 63 5.07 -3.27 13.35
C GLU A 63 5.01 -2.92 14.83
N THR A 64 4.85 -3.95 15.65
CA THR A 64 5.00 -3.89 17.10
C THR A 64 6.26 -4.66 17.48
N ASN A 65 6.62 -4.62 18.76
CA ASN A 65 7.76 -5.41 19.27
C ASN A 65 7.58 -6.94 19.05
N GLU A 66 6.35 -7.41 18.80
CA GLU A 66 6.00 -8.84 18.78
C GLU A 66 5.48 -9.31 17.40
N GLU A 67 4.78 -8.44 16.68
CA GLU A 67 4.05 -8.79 15.46
C GLU A 67 4.12 -7.69 14.40
N ILE A 68 4.01 -8.08 13.13
CA ILE A 68 3.85 -7.19 11.98
C ILE A 68 2.46 -7.44 11.36
N LEU A 69 1.73 -6.37 11.14
CA LEU A 69 0.44 -6.35 10.44
C LEU A 69 0.57 -5.53 9.16
N GLN A 70 0.20 -6.11 8.03
CA GLN A 70 0.10 -5.40 6.75
C GLN A 70 -1.36 -5.28 6.33
N ILE A 71 -1.82 -4.06 6.09
CA ILE A 71 -3.17 -3.75 5.61
C ILE A 71 -3.06 -3.23 4.18
N LEU A 72 -3.76 -3.87 3.25
CA LEU A 72 -3.85 -3.43 1.86
C LEU A 72 -5.16 -2.70 1.62
N LEU A 73 -5.09 -1.52 1.00
CA LEU A 73 -6.22 -0.66 0.69
C LEU A 73 -6.33 -0.51 -0.83
N SER A 74 -7.44 -0.97 -1.41
CA SER A 74 -7.72 -0.87 -2.85
C SER A 74 -8.17 0.52 -3.28
N ASP A 75 -8.90 1.22 -2.41
CA ASP A 75 -9.32 2.60 -2.64
C ASP A 75 -8.12 3.55 -2.55
N SER A 76 -7.71 4.07 -3.71
CA SER A 76 -6.56 4.96 -3.79
C SER A 76 -6.82 6.32 -3.14
N SER A 77 -8.06 6.79 -3.09
CA SER A 77 -8.43 8.05 -2.43
C SER A 77 -8.33 7.95 -0.91
N MET A 78 -8.80 6.83 -0.35
CA MET A 78 -8.67 6.54 1.08
C MET A 78 -7.20 6.50 1.52
N GLY A 79 -6.35 5.88 0.71
CA GLY A 79 -4.92 5.82 1.00
C GLY A 79 -4.24 7.20 0.98
N GLU A 80 -4.64 8.09 0.06
CA GLU A 80 -4.15 9.48 0.04
C GLU A 80 -4.60 10.26 1.29
N ASP A 81 -5.85 10.10 1.70
CA ASP A 81 -6.39 10.74 2.90
C ASP A 81 -5.66 10.28 4.17
N ILE A 82 -5.39 8.97 4.29
CA ILE A 82 -4.62 8.42 5.41
C ILE A 82 -3.18 8.93 5.38
N ALA A 83 -2.54 8.98 4.21
CA ALA A 83 -1.19 9.52 4.07
C ALA A 83 -1.10 10.95 4.57
N LYS A 84 -2.06 11.79 4.16
CA LYS A 84 -2.14 13.17 4.60
C LYS A 84 -2.36 13.27 6.12
N ALA A 85 -3.28 12.47 6.67
CA ALA A 85 -3.55 12.47 8.10
C ALA A 85 -2.33 12.05 8.94
N ILE A 86 -1.53 11.09 8.46
CA ILE A 86 -0.29 10.67 9.09
C ILE A 86 0.74 11.80 9.10
N GLU A 87 0.91 12.51 7.99
CA GLU A 87 1.84 13.65 7.91
C GLU A 87 1.39 14.81 8.81
N ASP A 88 0.09 15.12 8.83
CA ASP A 88 -0.47 16.13 9.73
C ASP A 88 -0.22 15.75 11.20
N PHE A 89 -0.42 14.48 11.56
CA PHE A 89 -0.15 13.97 12.91
C PHE A 89 1.35 14.07 13.28
N LYS A 90 2.25 13.66 12.39
CA LYS A 90 3.70 13.77 12.60
C LYS A 90 4.13 15.21 12.87
N ALA A 91 3.56 16.18 12.14
CA ALA A 91 3.84 17.60 12.34
C ALA A 91 3.42 18.06 13.74
N ILE A 92 2.20 17.72 14.17
CA ILE A 92 1.67 18.08 15.51
C ILE A 92 2.54 17.51 16.63
N VAL A 93 2.89 16.22 16.55
CA VAL A 93 3.71 15.55 17.57
C VAL A 93 5.11 16.17 17.63
N SER A 94 5.70 16.49 16.48
CA SER A 94 7.02 17.12 16.41
C SER A 94 7.02 18.53 17.01
N SER A 95 5.97 19.30 16.78
CA SER A 95 5.80 20.64 17.37
C SER A 95 5.61 20.59 18.89
N ASN A 96 4.88 19.59 19.42
CA ASN A 96 4.66 19.46 20.86
C ASN A 96 5.91 19.00 21.63
N LYS A 97 6.81 18.22 21.02
CA LYS A 97 8.10 17.85 21.65
C LYS A 97 9.01 19.06 21.90
N ILE A 98 8.91 20.11 21.07
CA ILE A 98 9.72 21.33 21.24
C ILE A 98 9.25 22.16 22.45
N SER A 99 7.99 22.03 22.88
CA SER A 99 7.47 22.77 24.05
C SER A 99 7.82 22.14 25.40
N GLU A 100 8.21 20.86 25.45
CA GLU A 100 8.51 20.17 26.71
C GLU A 100 10.00 20.22 27.12
N GLU A 101 10.92 20.50 26.19
CA GLU A 101 12.37 20.63 26.49
C GLU A 101 12.80 22.05 26.91
N GLY A 102 11.85 22.96 27.11
CA GLY A 102 12.08 24.38 27.41
C GLY A 102 11.83 24.84 28.86
N VAL A 103 11.71 23.93 29.83
CA VAL A 103 11.49 24.26 31.27
C VAL A 103 12.50 23.58 32.16
#